data_AF-A0A6L8A8Q5-F1
#
_entry.id   AF-A0A6L8A8Q5-F1
#
_cell.length_a   1.000
_cell.length_b   1.000
_cell.length_c   1.000
_cell.angle_alpha   90.00
_cell.angle_beta   90.00
_cell.angle_gamma   90.00
#
_symmetry.space_group_name_H-M   'P 1'
#
loop_
_entity.id
_entity.type
_entity.pdbx_description
1 polymer ?
#
loop_
_entity_poly.entity_id
_entity_poly.type
_entity_poly.pdbx_seq_one_letter_code
_entity_poly.pdbx_strand_id
1 'polypeptide(L)'
;MFRALREHAELIDQSIDFWEVAPENWIDVGGRFGREFRKYAERYPVVCHGLSLSIGGPTPLDIDFLNSVREFLNEHDIPLYSDHLSACSDHGHLYDLMPIPFTEDAVRHVAERIRTVQEVLERKIAVEHVSYYAAPGQELSESEFINAVITEADCNLLLDVNNAFVNSVNFGYDPYKFIDSLPISRVTYIHIAGHYEEAEDLRIDTHAAAVVDPVWKLLEYVYQNYGSIPTLLERDFNFPPIPELVSEVAQIKQYQARVPSKNSEPAQTLQES
;
A
#
# COMPACT_ATOMS: atom_id res chain seq x y z
N MET A 1 10.87 4.29 -18.44
CA MET A 1 11.39 4.22 -17.05
C MET A 1 12.91 4.45 -16.93
N PHE A 2 13.79 3.43 -17.05
CA PHE A 2 15.23 3.57 -16.70
C PHE A 2 16.02 4.69 -17.40
N ARG A 3 15.58 5.14 -18.59
CA ARG A 3 16.18 6.31 -19.24
C ARG A 3 15.91 7.60 -18.44
N ALA A 4 14.66 7.84 -18.06
CA ALA A 4 14.28 9.00 -17.26
C ALA A 4 14.95 8.96 -15.87
N LEU A 5 15.06 7.77 -15.26
CA LEU A 5 15.79 7.61 -13.99
C LEU A 5 17.27 8.00 -14.12
N ARG A 6 17.93 7.68 -15.23
CA ARG A 6 19.32 8.11 -15.47
C ARG A 6 19.44 9.59 -15.78
N GLU A 7 18.50 10.16 -16.53
CA GLU A 7 18.48 11.58 -16.87
C GLU A 7 18.29 12.47 -15.61
N HIS A 8 17.65 11.94 -14.56
CA HIS A 8 17.37 12.64 -13.30
C HIS A 8 18.05 12.01 -12.07
N ALA A 9 19.16 11.27 -12.26
CA ALA A 9 19.78 10.49 -11.19
C ALA A 9 20.14 11.32 -9.94
N GLU A 10 20.78 12.49 -10.12
CA GLU A 10 21.16 13.36 -9.00
C GLU A 10 19.96 13.87 -8.20
N LEU A 11 18.86 14.21 -8.89
CA LEU A 11 17.64 14.68 -8.25
C LEU A 11 17.00 13.55 -7.42
N ILE A 12 16.96 12.34 -7.99
CA ILE A 12 16.45 11.15 -7.34
C ILE A 12 17.27 10.81 -6.09
N ASP A 13 18.60 10.78 -6.22
CA ASP A 13 19.53 10.44 -5.14
C ASP A 13 19.38 11.35 -3.91
N GLN A 14 19.00 12.60 -4.12
CA GLN A 14 18.83 13.59 -3.04
C GLN A 14 17.43 13.58 -2.43
N SER A 15 16.45 13.03 -3.15
CA SER A 15 15.03 13.27 -2.83
C SER A 15 14.24 12.01 -2.49
N ILE A 16 14.64 10.83 -2.96
CA ILE A 16 13.89 9.58 -2.80
C ILE A 16 14.59 8.66 -1.78
N ASP A 17 13.86 8.26 -0.74
CA ASP A 17 14.42 7.44 0.34
C ASP A 17 14.21 5.94 0.12
N PHE A 18 13.12 5.56 -0.55
CA PHE A 18 12.81 4.18 -0.90
C PHE A 18 11.94 4.13 -2.16
N TRP A 19 11.87 2.94 -2.75
CA TRP A 19 11.03 2.64 -3.91
C TRP A 19 10.10 1.50 -3.60
N GLU A 20 9.00 1.43 -4.32
CA GLU A 20 8.14 0.28 -4.37
C GLU A 20 8.11 -0.30 -5.77
N VAL A 21 8.01 -1.62 -5.85
CA VAL A 21 7.79 -2.33 -7.11
C VAL A 21 6.81 -3.48 -6.94
N ALA A 22 5.97 -3.69 -7.95
CA ALA A 22 5.18 -4.90 -8.07
C ALA A 22 6.05 -6.05 -8.58
N PRO A 23 6.28 -7.12 -7.79
CA PRO A 23 7.17 -8.21 -8.18
C PRO A 23 6.70 -8.93 -9.46
N GLU A 24 5.40 -8.98 -9.73
CA GLU A 24 4.83 -9.63 -10.93
C GLU A 24 5.32 -9.01 -12.24
N ASN A 25 5.69 -7.73 -12.20
CA ASN A 25 6.23 -7.02 -13.35
C ASN A 25 7.72 -7.31 -13.59
N TRP A 26 8.41 -7.96 -12.64
CA TRP A 26 9.86 -8.17 -12.65
C TRP A 26 10.30 -9.63 -12.52
N ILE A 27 9.44 -10.50 -12.00
CA ILE A 27 9.64 -11.96 -12.05
C ILE A 27 9.84 -12.37 -13.51
N ASP A 28 10.83 -13.24 -13.75
CA ASP A 28 11.27 -13.71 -15.07
C ASP A 28 11.77 -12.62 -16.05
N VAL A 29 11.89 -11.36 -15.63
CA VAL A 29 12.47 -10.29 -16.46
C VAL A 29 13.99 -10.37 -16.47
N GLY A 30 14.51 -11.13 -17.43
CA GLY A 30 15.94 -11.27 -17.65
C GLY A 30 16.62 -10.17 -18.49
N GLY A 31 17.83 -10.48 -18.97
CA GLY A 31 18.51 -9.67 -19.97
C GLY A 31 18.92 -8.28 -19.47
N ARG A 32 18.74 -7.26 -20.32
CA ARG A 32 19.16 -5.89 -20.01
C ARG A 32 18.30 -5.29 -18.88
N PHE A 33 17.00 -5.52 -18.89
CA PHE A 33 16.09 -4.90 -17.94
C PHE A 33 16.24 -5.49 -16.53
N GLY A 34 16.40 -6.81 -16.40
CA GLY A 34 16.71 -7.43 -15.10
C GLY A 34 18.03 -6.95 -14.50
N ARG A 35 19.09 -6.80 -15.34
CA ARG A 35 20.37 -6.22 -14.87
C ARG A 35 20.24 -4.77 -14.42
N GLU A 36 19.47 -3.96 -15.12
CA GLU A 36 19.21 -2.59 -14.69
C GLU A 36 18.42 -2.60 -13.38
N PHE A 37 17.33 -3.37 -13.28
CA PHE A 37 16.54 -3.47 -12.05
C PHE A 37 17.41 -3.84 -10.85
N ARG A 38 18.20 -4.91 -10.94
CA ARG A 38 19.10 -5.34 -9.86
C ARG A 38 20.04 -4.22 -9.43
N LYS A 39 20.61 -3.46 -10.37
CA LYS A 39 21.47 -2.31 -10.07
C LYS A 39 20.74 -1.21 -9.27
N TYR A 40 19.45 -0.98 -9.55
CA TYR A 40 18.65 -0.02 -8.78
C TYR A 40 18.24 -0.58 -7.42
N ALA A 41 17.84 -1.86 -7.34
CA ALA A 41 17.48 -2.52 -6.09
C ALA A 41 18.68 -2.64 -5.11
N GLU A 42 19.90 -2.84 -5.63
CA GLU A 42 21.13 -2.82 -4.82
C GLU A 42 21.50 -1.40 -4.32
N ARG A 43 20.99 -0.36 -4.98
CA ARG A 43 21.35 1.04 -4.71
C ARG A 43 20.37 1.72 -3.74
N TYR A 44 19.09 1.39 -3.83
CA TYR A 44 18.04 2.03 -3.05
C TYR A 44 17.27 0.99 -2.23
N PRO A 45 16.76 1.35 -1.04
CA PRO A 45 15.77 0.52 -0.36
C PRO A 45 14.55 0.28 -1.24
N VAL A 46 14.13 -0.97 -1.35
CA VAL A 46 12.94 -1.38 -2.12
C VAL A 46 12.00 -2.14 -1.21
N VAL A 47 10.71 -1.82 -1.30
CA VAL A 47 9.60 -2.65 -0.79
C VAL A 47 8.81 -3.20 -1.98
N CYS A 48 8.04 -4.26 -1.75
CA CYS A 48 7.17 -4.80 -2.77
C CYS A 48 5.70 -4.64 -2.40
N HIS A 49 4.91 -4.31 -3.40
CA HIS A 49 3.46 -4.25 -3.33
C HIS A 49 2.87 -4.99 -4.53
N GLY A 50 2.20 -6.11 -4.28
CA GLY A 50 1.61 -6.96 -5.30
C GLY A 50 0.27 -6.43 -5.81
N LEU A 51 -0.05 -6.77 -7.05
CA LEU A 51 -1.22 -6.26 -7.77
C LEU A 51 -2.28 -7.34 -8.02
N SER A 52 -1.95 -8.61 -7.80
CA SER A 52 -2.70 -9.69 -8.43
C SER A 52 -2.92 -10.94 -7.59
N LEU A 53 -2.53 -10.93 -6.31
CA LEU A 53 -2.66 -12.10 -5.46
C LEU A 53 -4.12 -12.50 -5.19
N SER A 54 -5.06 -11.56 -5.30
CA SER A 54 -6.50 -11.82 -5.12
C SER A 54 -6.76 -12.51 -3.77
N ILE A 55 -6.28 -11.90 -2.68
CA ILE A 55 -6.39 -12.47 -1.33
C ILE A 55 -7.85 -12.69 -0.93
N GLY A 56 -8.77 -11.84 -1.37
CA GLY A 56 -10.22 -11.99 -1.20
C GLY A 56 -10.92 -12.92 -2.18
N GLY A 57 -10.20 -13.40 -3.19
CA GLY A 57 -10.77 -14.21 -4.26
C GLY A 57 -11.27 -15.58 -3.79
N PRO A 58 -12.28 -16.16 -4.47
CA PRO A 58 -12.77 -17.51 -4.18
C PRO A 58 -11.86 -18.61 -4.76
N THR A 59 -11.00 -18.26 -5.72
CA THR A 59 -10.06 -19.20 -6.34
C THR A 59 -8.93 -19.54 -5.37
N PRO A 60 -8.38 -20.77 -5.41
CA PRO A 60 -7.19 -21.13 -4.65
C PRO A 60 -6.05 -20.15 -4.91
N LEU A 61 -5.23 -19.87 -3.88
CA LEU A 61 -4.01 -19.09 -4.05
C LEU A 61 -3.08 -19.79 -5.05
N ASP A 62 -2.46 -19.03 -5.93
CA ASP A 62 -1.42 -19.53 -6.82
C ASP A 62 -0.11 -19.69 -6.04
N ILE A 63 0.15 -20.92 -5.57
CA ILE A 63 1.31 -21.25 -4.76
C ILE A 63 2.62 -21.17 -5.57
N ASP A 64 2.57 -21.46 -6.87
CA ASP A 64 3.76 -21.38 -7.74
C ASP A 64 4.17 -19.92 -7.95
N PHE A 65 3.18 -19.04 -8.14
CA PHE A 65 3.38 -17.60 -8.15
C PHE A 65 3.95 -17.09 -6.82
N LEU A 66 3.38 -17.49 -5.67
CA LEU A 66 3.89 -17.10 -4.35
C LEU A 66 5.33 -17.57 -4.10
N ASN A 67 5.70 -18.76 -4.57
CA ASN A 67 7.10 -19.22 -4.52
C ASN A 67 8.01 -18.31 -5.35
N SER A 68 7.56 -17.90 -6.55
CA SER A 68 8.28 -16.96 -7.41
C SER A 68 8.45 -15.60 -6.76
N VAL A 69 7.40 -15.10 -6.07
CA VAL A 69 7.48 -13.88 -5.24
C VAL A 69 8.49 -14.06 -4.12
N ARG A 70 8.46 -15.17 -3.36
CA ARG A 70 9.46 -15.42 -2.31
C ARG A 70 10.88 -15.38 -2.85
N GLU A 71 11.13 -16.08 -3.95
CA GLU A 71 12.46 -16.12 -4.59
C GLU A 71 12.91 -14.72 -5.01
N PHE A 72 12.03 -13.94 -5.64
CA PHE A 72 12.31 -12.55 -6.02
C PHE A 72 12.63 -11.67 -4.81
N LEU A 73 11.82 -11.74 -3.75
CA LEU A 73 12.05 -10.95 -2.55
C LEU A 73 13.37 -11.34 -1.87
N ASN A 74 13.72 -12.63 -1.87
CA ASN A 74 14.99 -13.11 -1.31
C ASN A 74 16.20 -12.71 -2.17
N GLU A 75 16.09 -12.76 -3.49
CA GLU A 75 17.16 -12.36 -4.40
C GLU A 75 17.54 -10.88 -4.23
N HIS A 76 16.56 -10.04 -3.92
CA HIS A 76 16.71 -8.59 -3.83
C HIS A 76 16.73 -8.05 -2.39
N ASP A 77 16.83 -8.93 -1.38
CA ASP A 77 16.84 -8.57 0.04
C ASP A 77 15.66 -7.65 0.46
N ILE A 78 14.48 -7.88 -0.13
CA ILE A 78 13.29 -7.04 0.06
C ILE A 78 12.60 -7.42 1.38
N PRO A 79 12.50 -6.50 2.35
CA PRO A 79 12.06 -6.81 3.71
C PRO A 79 10.54 -6.87 3.87
N LEU A 80 9.79 -6.28 2.94
CA LEU A 80 8.35 -6.09 3.05
C LEU A 80 7.65 -6.42 1.74
N TYR A 81 6.57 -7.20 1.87
CA TYR A 81 5.60 -7.44 0.82
C TYR A 81 4.22 -7.01 1.33
N SER A 82 3.51 -6.22 0.53
CA SER A 82 2.11 -5.87 0.72
C SER A 82 1.29 -6.32 -0.48
N ASP A 83 -0.03 -6.46 -0.32
CA ASP A 83 -0.97 -6.70 -1.42
C ASP A 83 -2.35 -6.17 -1.05
N HIS A 84 -3.25 -6.12 -2.01
CA HIS A 84 -4.58 -5.56 -1.84
C HIS A 84 -5.51 -6.50 -1.07
N LEU A 85 -6.30 -5.93 -0.16
CA LEU A 85 -7.43 -6.58 0.50
C LEU A 85 -8.64 -6.58 -0.45
N SER A 86 -8.48 -7.25 -1.59
CA SER A 86 -9.48 -7.31 -2.67
C SER A 86 -9.51 -8.70 -3.31
N ALA A 87 -10.49 -8.91 -4.18
CA ALA A 87 -10.46 -10.01 -5.14
C ALA A 87 -10.13 -9.45 -6.54
N CYS A 88 -9.33 -10.16 -7.32
CA CYS A 88 -9.18 -9.95 -8.77
C CYS A 88 -9.85 -11.12 -9.49
N SER A 89 -10.58 -10.86 -10.58
CA SER A 89 -11.37 -11.90 -11.27
C SER A 89 -10.50 -12.98 -11.92
N ASP A 90 -11.02 -14.20 -11.96
CA ASP A 90 -10.36 -15.38 -12.54
C ASP A 90 -10.19 -15.24 -14.07
N HIS A 91 -9.04 -15.70 -14.58
CA HIS A 91 -8.60 -15.79 -15.99
C HIS A 91 -7.78 -14.63 -16.60
N GLY A 92 -7.25 -13.74 -15.77
CA GLY A 92 -6.20 -12.80 -16.13
C GLY A 92 -5.89 -11.91 -14.94
N HIS A 93 -4.63 -11.56 -14.71
CA HIS A 93 -4.25 -10.53 -13.73
C HIS A 93 -4.88 -9.20 -14.15
N LEU A 94 -6.16 -9.02 -13.83
CA LEU A 94 -6.89 -7.78 -14.04
C LEU A 94 -6.49 -6.86 -12.89
N TYR A 95 -6.08 -5.65 -13.26
CA TYR A 95 -5.78 -4.56 -12.34
C TYR A 95 -7.07 -3.99 -11.69
N ASP A 96 -8.24 -4.53 -12.01
CA ASP A 96 -9.52 -4.11 -11.45
C ASP A 96 -9.84 -4.90 -10.17
N LEU A 97 -9.76 -4.19 -9.05
CA LEU A 97 -10.01 -4.70 -7.70
C LEU A 97 -11.53 -4.84 -7.48
N MET A 98 -11.99 -6.07 -7.22
CA MET A 98 -13.38 -6.38 -6.91
C MET A 98 -13.64 -6.31 -5.40
N PRO A 99 -14.81 -5.78 -4.98
CA PRO A 99 -15.13 -5.65 -3.56
C PRO A 99 -15.31 -7.01 -2.91
N ILE A 100 -14.74 -7.15 -1.70
CA ILE A 100 -15.00 -8.27 -0.79
C ILE A 100 -16.20 -7.90 0.08
N PRO A 101 -17.18 -8.80 0.30
CA PRO A 101 -18.25 -8.52 1.24
C PRO A 101 -17.69 -8.40 2.67
N PHE A 102 -18.00 -7.31 3.37
CA PHE A 102 -17.54 -7.10 4.75
C PHE A 102 -18.40 -7.90 5.74
N THR A 103 -18.15 -9.21 5.80
CA THR A 103 -18.82 -10.17 6.68
C THR A 103 -17.82 -10.97 7.50
N GLU A 104 -18.29 -11.57 8.60
CA GLU A 104 -17.47 -12.43 9.47
C GLU A 104 -16.92 -13.67 8.73
N ASP A 105 -17.67 -14.22 7.78
CA ASP A 105 -17.20 -15.33 6.93
C ASP A 105 -16.06 -14.89 6.01
N ALA A 106 -16.15 -13.69 5.44
CA ALA A 106 -15.09 -13.12 4.61
C ALA A 106 -13.83 -12.83 5.43
N VAL A 107 -13.97 -12.35 6.68
CA VAL A 107 -12.82 -12.17 7.59
C VAL A 107 -12.05 -13.49 7.75
N ARG A 108 -12.75 -14.59 8.07
CA ARG A 108 -12.13 -15.91 8.25
C ARG A 108 -11.44 -16.39 6.98
N HIS A 109 -12.12 -16.28 5.84
CA HIS A 109 -11.60 -16.68 4.52
C HIS A 109 -10.32 -15.93 4.16
N VAL A 110 -10.34 -14.60 4.27
CA VAL A 110 -9.20 -13.75 3.93
C VAL A 110 -8.05 -13.99 4.91
N ALA A 111 -8.32 -14.08 6.22
CA ALA A 111 -7.28 -14.27 7.20
C ALA A 111 -6.55 -15.62 7.06
N GLU A 112 -7.26 -16.70 6.72
CA GLU A 112 -6.63 -18.00 6.41
C GLU A 112 -5.68 -17.90 5.21
N ARG A 113 -6.10 -17.17 4.17
CA ARG A 113 -5.29 -16.96 2.96
C ARG A 113 -4.06 -16.11 3.25
N ILE A 114 -4.20 -15.03 4.02
CA ILE A 114 -3.07 -14.22 4.47
C ILE A 114 -2.07 -15.08 5.26
N ARG A 115 -2.54 -15.95 6.18
CA ARG A 115 -1.66 -16.87 6.91
C ARG A 115 -0.90 -17.80 5.96
N THR A 116 -1.59 -18.38 4.97
CA THR A 116 -0.95 -19.22 3.94
C THR A 116 0.12 -18.44 3.16
N VAL A 117 -0.18 -17.21 2.76
CA VAL A 117 0.78 -16.34 2.05
C VAL A 117 2.01 -16.06 2.92
N GLN A 118 1.81 -15.70 4.19
CA GLN A 118 2.91 -15.46 5.13
C GLN A 118 3.77 -16.71 5.35
N GLU A 119 3.15 -17.89 5.41
CA GLU A 119 3.85 -19.18 5.51
C GLU A 119 4.70 -19.45 4.26
N VAL A 120 4.14 -19.26 3.06
CA VAL A 120 4.86 -19.51 1.80
C VAL A 120 6.00 -18.51 1.62
N LEU A 121 5.76 -17.22 1.88
CA LEU A 121 6.75 -16.14 1.75
C LEU A 121 7.77 -16.11 2.90
N GLU A 122 7.50 -16.84 3.98
CA GLU A 122 8.30 -16.92 5.21
C GLU A 122 8.53 -15.54 5.88
N ARG A 123 7.54 -14.65 5.77
CA ARG A 123 7.58 -13.31 6.36
C ARG A 123 6.18 -12.77 6.64
N LYS A 124 6.11 -11.83 7.58
CA LYS A 124 4.88 -11.08 7.86
C LYS A 124 4.62 -10.10 6.72
N ILE A 125 3.40 -10.10 6.19
CA ILE A 125 3.01 -9.19 5.09
C ILE A 125 2.20 -8.02 5.62
N ALA A 126 2.01 -7.00 4.79
CA ALA A 126 0.97 -6.00 4.97
C ALA A 126 -0.19 -6.24 4.00
N VAL A 127 -1.39 -5.80 4.35
CA VAL A 127 -2.52 -5.72 3.41
C VAL A 127 -2.96 -4.28 3.27
N GLU A 128 -3.34 -3.89 2.06
CA GLU A 128 -3.87 -2.57 1.74
C GLU A 128 -5.39 -2.60 1.66
N HIS A 129 -6.08 -1.65 2.30
CA HIS A 129 -7.49 -1.46 2.02
C HIS A 129 -7.68 -0.75 0.67
N VAL A 130 -8.78 -1.02 -0.02
CA VAL A 130 -8.96 -0.53 -1.41
C VAL A 130 -10.15 0.41 -1.51
N SER A 131 -10.16 1.27 -2.53
CA SER A 131 -11.40 1.93 -2.93
C SER A 131 -12.42 0.89 -3.39
N TYR A 132 -13.67 1.02 -2.91
CA TYR A 132 -14.77 0.14 -3.30
C TYR A 132 -15.98 0.95 -3.75
N TYR A 133 -16.81 0.35 -4.61
CA TYR A 133 -17.95 1.03 -5.23
C TYR A 133 -19.28 0.34 -4.93
N ALA A 134 -19.22 -0.84 -4.30
CA ALA A 134 -20.38 -1.57 -3.82
C ALA A 134 -19.96 -2.49 -2.67
N ALA A 135 -20.79 -2.57 -1.63
CA ALA A 135 -20.62 -3.49 -0.51
C ALA A 135 -21.91 -4.29 -0.28
N PRO A 136 -22.23 -5.24 -1.18
CA PRO A 136 -23.46 -6.03 -1.04
C PRO A 136 -23.38 -6.95 0.19
N GLY A 137 -24.43 -6.94 1.01
CA GLY A 137 -24.49 -7.80 2.20
C GLY A 137 -23.52 -7.39 3.30
N GLN A 138 -23.14 -6.11 3.36
CA GLN A 138 -22.27 -5.55 4.39
C GLN A 138 -22.86 -5.75 5.80
N GLU A 139 -22.12 -6.46 6.66
CA GLU A 139 -22.45 -6.70 8.07
C GLU A 139 -21.55 -5.90 9.02
N LEU A 140 -20.32 -5.64 8.59
CA LEU A 140 -19.30 -4.87 9.30
C LEU A 140 -19.04 -3.55 8.56
N SER A 141 -18.70 -2.49 9.29
CA SER A 141 -18.07 -1.32 8.66
C SER A 141 -16.72 -1.70 8.05
N GLU A 142 -16.22 -0.88 7.11
CA GLU A 142 -14.91 -1.07 6.49
C GLU A 142 -13.79 -1.17 7.55
N SER A 143 -13.80 -0.27 8.53
CA SER A 143 -12.81 -0.29 9.61
C SER A 143 -12.91 -1.54 10.50
N GLU A 144 -14.12 -1.99 10.84
CA GLU A 144 -14.34 -3.23 11.59
C GLU A 144 -13.81 -4.44 10.83
N PHE A 145 -14.07 -4.51 9.52
CA PHE A 145 -13.57 -5.58 8.66
C PHE A 145 -12.04 -5.59 8.59
N ILE A 146 -11.40 -4.44 8.35
CA ILE A 146 -9.94 -4.30 8.29
C ILE A 146 -9.31 -4.73 9.62
N ASN A 147 -9.83 -4.21 10.75
CA ASN A 147 -9.32 -4.57 12.08
C ASN A 147 -9.44 -6.06 12.36
N ALA A 148 -10.59 -6.66 12.00
CA ALA A 148 -10.84 -8.08 12.20
C ALA A 148 -9.86 -8.93 11.38
N VAL A 149 -9.67 -8.61 10.10
CA VAL A 149 -8.71 -9.31 9.22
C VAL A 149 -7.28 -9.20 9.75
N ILE A 150 -6.81 -7.98 10.08
CA ILE A 150 -5.43 -7.77 10.57
C ILE A 150 -5.18 -8.55 11.87
N THR A 151 -6.18 -8.57 12.77
CA THR A 151 -6.07 -9.26 14.05
C THR A 151 -6.09 -10.77 13.87
N GLU A 152 -7.03 -11.30 13.10
CA GLU A 152 -7.22 -12.74 12.87
C GLU A 152 -6.05 -13.36 12.06
N ALA A 153 -5.51 -12.63 11.09
CA ALA A 153 -4.39 -13.08 10.27
C ALA A 153 -3.02 -12.84 10.92
N ASP A 154 -2.97 -12.02 11.98
CA ASP A 154 -1.75 -11.40 12.50
C ASP A 154 -0.86 -10.88 11.38
N CYS A 155 -1.35 -9.91 10.60
CA CYS A 155 -0.57 -9.22 9.56
C CYS A 155 -0.38 -7.72 9.90
N ASN A 156 0.18 -6.96 8.96
CA ASN A 156 0.31 -5.51 9.05
C ASN A 156 -0.66 -4.80 8.09
N LEU A 157 -0.74 -3.47 8.19
CA LEU A 157 -1.57 -2.63 7.33
C LEU A 157 -0.67 -1.75 6.45
N LEU A 158 -0.99 -1.69 5.16
CA LEU A 158 -0.65 -0.57 4.32
C LEU A 158 -1.83 0.39 4.32
N LEU A 159 -1.62 1.62 4.81
CA LEU A 159 -2.67 2.63 4.83
C LEU A 159 -2.60 3.46 3.55
N ASP A 160 -3.64 3.46 2.73
CA ASP A 160 -3.76 4.45 1.67
C ASP A 160 -4.70 5.59 2.08
N VAL A 161 -4.15 6.79 2.24
CA VAL A 161 -4.96 7.95 2.61
C VAL A 161 -5.84 8.44 1.45
N ASN A 162 -5.51 8.10 0.20
CA ASN A 162 -6.35 8.40 -0.94
C ASN A 162 -7.59 7.49 -0.95
N ASN A 163 -7.43 6.17 -0.83
CA ASN A 163 -8.55 5.23 -0.67
C ASN A 163 -9.46 5.59 0.51
N ALA A 164 -8.90 5.96 1.67
CA ALA A 164 -9.68 6.42 2.82
C ALA A 164 -10.54 7.65 2.50
N PHE A 165 -10.00 8.61 1.73
CA PHE A 165 -10.74 9.78 1.30
C PHE A 165 -11.79 9.46 0.24
N VAL A 166 -11.44 8.68 -0.78
CA VAL A 166 -12.36 8.25 -1.86
C VAL A 166 -13.58 7.55 -1.29
N ASN A 167 -13.37 6.54 -0.43
CA ASN A 167 -14.46 5.80 0.20
C ASN A 167 -15.30 6.71 1.11
N SER A 168 -14.69 7.66 1.83
CA SER A 168 -15.43 8.61 2.66
C SER A 168 -16.40 9.48 1.88
N VAL A 169 -16.03 9.91 0.67
CA VAL A 169 -16.90 10.68 -0.23
C VAL A 169 -17.99 9.77 -0.79
N ASN A 170 -17.62 8.60 -1.30
CA ASN A 170 -18.55 7.67 -1.96
C ASN A 170 -19.63 7.11 -1.02
N PHE A 171 -19.31 6.93 0.27
CA PHE A 171 -20.24 6.36 1.26
C PHE A 171 -20.67 7.33 2.35
N GLY A 172 -20.23 8.59 2.29
CA GLY A 172 -20.70 9.66 3.17
C GLY A 172 -20.29 9.53 4.63
N TYR A 173 -19.09 9.00 4.91
CA TYR A 173 -18.54 8.92 6.26
C TYR A 173 -17.38 9.91 6.49
N ASP A 174 -16.93 10.06 7.73
CA ASP A 174 -15.84 10.97 8.10
C ASP A 174 -14.48 10.25 7.98
N PRO A 175 -13.57 10.69 7.09
CA PRO A 175 -12.29 10.02 6.87
C PRO A 175 -11.37 10.10 8.10
N TYR A 176 -11.45 11.15 8.91
CA TYR A 176 -10.61 11.28 10.10
C TYR A 176 -11.00 10.26 11.17
N LYS A 177 -12.31 10.07 11.37
CA LYS A 177 -12.83 9.02 12.28
C LYS A 177 -12.50 7.63 11.77
N PHE A 178 -12.54 7.43 10.45
CA PHE A 178 -12.11 6.17 9.84
C PHE A 178 -10.64 5.90 10.17
N ILE A 179 -9.73 6.85 9.93
CA ILE A 179 -8.31 6.72 10.31
C ILE A 179 -8.14 6.38 11.79
N ASP A 180 -8.84 7.09 12.69
CA ASP A 180 -8.73 6.86 14.14
C ASP A 180 -9.24 5.48 14.58
N SER A 181 -10.09 4.83 13.77
CA SER A 181 -10.60 3.49 14.03
C SER A 181 -9.68 2.37 13.53
N LEU A 182 -8.67 2.69 12.71
CA LEU A 182 -7.72 1.70 12.19
C LEU A 182 -6.61 1.38 13.19
N PRO A 183 -5.96 0.21 13.08
CA PRO A 183 -4.88 -0.16 13.98
C PRO A 183 -3.58 0.51 13.55
N ILE A 184 -3.45 1.83 13.72
CA ILE A 184 -2.32 2.63 13.18
C ILE A 184 -0.95 2.12 13.67
N SER A 185 -0.88 1.49 14.84
CA SER A 185 0.34 0.82 15.33
C SER A 185 0.84 -0.27 14.36
N ARG A 186 -0.05 -0.95 13.63
CA ARG A 186 0.23 -2.00 12.63
C ARG A 186 0.58 -1.45 11.24
N VAL A 187 0.48 -0.13 11.02
CA VAL A 187 0.79 0.48 9.73
C VAL A 187 2.29 0.40 9.46
N THR A 188 2.70 -0.23 8.36
CA THR A 188 4.09 -0.35 7.90
C THR A 188 4.54 0.88 7.12
N TYR A 189 3.74 1.30 6.14
CA TYR A 189 3.91 2.53 5.39
C TYR A 189 2.57 2.99 4.80
N ILE A 190 2.57 4.18 4.21
CA ILE A 190 1.38 4.85 3.69
C ILE A 190 1.49 5.03 2.18
N HIS A 191 0.41 4.82 1.45
CA HIS A 191 0.24 5.33 0.08
C HIS A 191 -0.48 6.67 0.11
N ILE A 192 -0.09 7.54 -0.82
CA ILE A 192 -0.81 8.76 -1.13
C ILE A 192 -0.82 8.96 -2.65
N ALA A 193 -2.02 9.19 -3.17
CA ALA A 193 -2.26 9.38 -4.59
C ALA A 193 -3.30 10.47 -4.86
N GLY A 194 -3.51 10.77 -6.14
CA GLY A 194 -4.65 11.54 -6.62
C GLY A 194 -5.67 10.65 -7.32
N HIS A 195 -6.93 11.06 -7.28
CA HIS A 195 -8.07 10.36 -7.86
C HIS A 195 -8.79 11.22 -8.91
N TYR A 196 -9.79 10.63 -9.56
CA TYR A 196 -10.63 11.29 -10.53
C TYR A 196 -12.00 11.65 -9.93
N GLU A 197 -12.45 12.88 -10.18
CA GLU A 197 -13.74 13.39 -9.72
C GLU A 197 -14.81 13.18 -10.81
N GLU A 198 -15.67 12.17 -10.66
CA GLU A 198 -16.73 11.89 -11.64
C GLU A 198 -18.02 12.65 -11.34
N ALA A 199 -18.42 12.72 -10.06
CA ALA A 199 -19.59 13.48 -9.59
C ALA A 199 -19.36 14.03 -8.18
N GLU A 200 -20.27 14.88 -7.66
CA GLU A 200 -20.14 15.50 -6.32
C GLU A 200 -19.95 14.45 -5.20
N ASP A 201 -20.62 13.30 -5.33
CA ASP A 201 -20.64 12.18 -4.39
C ASP A 201 -19.91 10.93 -4.95
N LEU A 202 -19.17 11.06 -6.05
CA LEU A 202 -18.44 9.95 -6.67
C LEU A 202 -17.02 10.33 -7.05
N ARG A 203 -16.08 9.62 -6.43
CA ARG A 203 -14.65 9.62 -6.74
C ARG A 203 -14.25 8.26 -7.27
N ILE A 204 -13.48 8.25 -8.36
CA ILE A 204 -12.91 7.05 -8.95
C ILE A 204 -11.42 7.07 -8.65
N ASP A 205 -10.98 6.03 -7.97
CA ASP A 205 -9.58 5.83 -7.68
C ASP A 205 -8.82 5.38 -8.93
N THR A 206 -8.05 6.31 -9.50
CA THR A 206 -7.33 6.09 -10.78
C THR A 206 -5.84 6.20 -10.63
N HIS A 207 -5.35 6.74 -9.49
CA HIS A 207 -3.94 7.06 -9.26
C HIS A 207 -3.27 7.77 -10.45
N ALA A 208 -4.04 8.59 -11.17
CA ALA A 208 -3.63 9.21 -12.45
C ALA A 208 -3.50 10.73 -12.36
N ALA A 209 -3.81 11.31 -11.20
CA ALA A 209 -3.90 12.74 -10.96
C ALA A 209 -2.96 13.18 -9.84
N ALA A 210 -2.68 14.49 -9.79
CA ALA A 210 -1.96 15.09 -8.68
C ALA A 210 -2.76 14.93 -7.38
N VAL A 211 -2.05 14.83 -6.27
CA VAL A 211 -2.69 14.68 -4.95
C VAL A 211 -3.44 15.96 -4.61
N VAL A 212 -4.72 15.83 -4.24
CA VAL A 212 -5.59 16.98 -3.94
C VAL A 212 -5.49 17.41 -2.47
N ASP A 213 -5.80 18.68 -2.20
CA ASP A 213 -5.69 19.29 -0.86
C ASP A 213 -6.37 18.48 0.27
N PRO A 214 -7.57 17.90 0.09
CA PRO A 214 -8.19 17.09 1.14
C PRO A 214 -7.36 15.85 1.53
N VAL A 215 -6.72 15.20 0.56
CA VAL A 215 -5.87 14.02 0.81
C VAL A 215 -4.58 14.44 1.50
N TRP A 216 -3.97 15.56 1.12
CA TRP A 216 -2.83 16.13 1.84
C TRP A 216 -3.15 16.45 3.30
N LYS A 217 -4.35 17.01 3.57
CA LYS A 217 -4.80 17.29 4.94
C LYS A 217 -5.01 16.01 5.75
N LEU A 218 -5.49 14.94 5.12
CA LEU A 218 -5.65 13.64 5.78
C LEU A 218 -4.29 13.02 6.12
N LEU A 219 -3.29 13.12 5.22
CA LEU A 219 -1.92 12.71 5.52
C LEU A 219 -1.32 13.52 6.67
N GLU A 220 -1.46 14.85 6.64
CA GLU A 220 -1.00 15.72 7.71
C GLU A 220 -1.65 15.36 9.06
N TYR A 221 -2.95 15.04 9.06
CA TYR A 221 -3.65 14.55 10.24
C TYR A 221 -3.06 13.24 10.77
N VAL A 222 -2.78 12.26 9.90
CA VAL A 222 -2.15 10.99 10.30
C VAL A 222 -0.81 11.28 11.00
N TYR A 223 0.02 12.12 10.41
CA TYR A 223 1.32 12.46 10.99
C TYR A 223 1.23 13.21 12.33
N GLN A 224 0.31 14.17 12.45
CA GLN A 224 0.14 14.95 13.67
C GLN A 224 -0.30 14.08 14.86
N ASN A 225 -1.08 13.03 14.62
CA ASN A 225 -1.61 12.18 15.68
C ASN A 225 -0.76 10.93 15.94
N TYR A 226 -0.05 10.42 14.92
CA TYR A 226 0.62 9.10 14.98
C TYR A 226 2.12 9.15 14.65
N GLY A 227 2.68 10.34 14.43
CA GLY A 227 4.09 10.55 14.06
C GLY A 227 4.36 10.30 12.58
N SER A 228 5.59 10.58 12.12
CA SER A 228 5.96 10.35 10.73
C SER A 228 6.14 8.85 10.45
N ILE A 229 5.45 8.39 9.42
CA ILE A 229 5.44 7.02 8.89
C ILE A 229 6.03 7.10 7.48
N PRO A 230 6.81 6.09 7.00
CA PRO A 230 7.22 6.04 5.61
C PRO A 230 6.02 6.18 4.68
N THR A 231 6.16 6.97 3.62
CA THR A 231 5.03 7.30 2.75
C THR A 231 5.48 7.36 1.31
N LEU A 232 4.76 6.65 0.47
CA LEU A 232 4.99 6.51 -0.95
C LEU A 232 3.99 7.36 -1.71
N LEU A 233 4.49 8.19 -2.62
CA LEU A 233 3.65 8.81 -3.64
C LEU A 233 3.36 7.76 -4.72
N GLU A 234 2.09 7.44 -4.90
CA GLU A 234 1.65 6.49 -5.91
C GLU A 234 1.13 7.22 -7.16
N ARG A 235 1.52 6.69 -8.32
CA ARG A 235 1.12 7.20 -9.63
C ARG A 235 1.16 6.04 -10.62
N ASP A 236 -0.01 5.60 -11.08
CA ASP A 236 -0.12 4.44 -11.96
C ASP A 236 -0.25 4.81 -13.42
N PHE A 237 -0.87 5.96 -13.68
CA PHE A 237 -1.13 6.46 -15.03
C PHE A 237 -0.79 7.94 -15.16
N ASN A 238 -0.72 8.41 -16.41
CA ASN A 238 -0.47 9.82 -16.73
C ASN A 238 0.75 10.42 -16.02
N PHE A 239 1.85 9.66 -15.97
CA PHE A 239 3.09 10.05 -15.30
C PHE A 239 3.56 11.45 -15.74
N PRO A 240 3.62 12.42 -14.82
CA PRO A 240 4.24 13.70 -15.11
C PRO A 240 5.78 13.53 -15.19
N PRO A 241 6.51 14.55 -15.64
CA PRO A 241 7.96 14.58 -15.56
C PRO A 241 8.48 14.27 -14.14
N ILE A 242 9.62 13.57 -14.04
CA ILE A 242 10.24 13.19 -12.74
C ILE A 242 10.36 14.37 -11.76
N PRO A 243 10.76 15.59 -12.17
CA PRO A 243 10.83 16.72 -11.23
C PRO A 243 9.50 17.07 -10.56
N GLU A 244 8.37 16.85 -11.23
CA GLU A 244 7.03 17.10 -10.66
C GLU A 244 6.69 16.03 -9.61
N LEU A 245 6.93 14.75 -9.89
CA LEU A 245 6.79 13.68 -8.89
C LEU A 245 7.68 13.93 -7.66
N VAL A 246 8.94 14.32 -7.89
CA VAL A 246 9.87 14.65 -6.80
C VAL A 246 9.38 15.84 -5.97
N SER A 247 8.65 16.78 -6.57
CA SER A 247 8.08 17.91 -5.82
C SER A 247 6.95 17.49 -4.87
N GLU A 248 6.10 16.54 -5.27
CA GLU A 248 5.08 15.94 -4.39
C GLU A 248 5.74 15.09 -3.29
N VAL A 249 6.79 14.33 -3.60
CA VAL A 249 7.58 13.60 -2.59
C VAL A 249 8.25 14.57 -1.60
N ALA A 250 8.75 15.71 -2.07
CA ALA A 250 9.31 16.73 -1.20
C ALA A 250 8.25 17.32 -0.25
N GLN A 251 6.99 17.43 -0.69
CA GLN A 251 5.88 17.86 0.16
C GLN A 251 5.59 16.84 1.27
N ILE A 252 5.62 15.53 0.98
CA ILE A 252 5.55 14.47 2.00
C ILE A 252 6.64 14.69 3.06
N LYS A 253 7.89 14.86 2.65
CA LYS A 253 9.02 15.10 3.55
C LYS A 253 8.84 16.35 4.42
N GLN A 254 8.26 17.41 3.86
CA GLN A 254 7.96 18.63 4.62
C GLN A 254 6.93 18.41 5.72
N TYR A 255 5.93 17.55 5.50
CA TYR A 255 4.97 17.19 6.55
C TYR A 255 5.62 16.28 7.59
N GLN A 256 6.39 15.28 7.16
CA GLN A 256 7.11 14.38 8.07
C GLN A 256 8.09 15.11 8.99
N ALA A 257 8.77 16.15 8.49
CA ALA A 257 9.73 16.94 9.28
C ALA A 257 9.10 17.79 10.40
N ARG A 258 7.76 17.94 10.41
CA ARG A 258 7.04 18.70 11.45
C ARG A 258 6.73 17.88 12.69
N VAL A 259 6.89 16.56 12.62
CA VAL A 259 6.49 15.62 13.67
C VAL A 259 7.63 14.65 14.00
N PRO A 260 7.66 14.07 15.20
CA PRO A 260 8.61 12.99 15.51
C PRO A 260 8.33 11.75 14.64
N SER A 261 9.35 10.95 14.38
CA SER A 261 9.16 9.65 13.71
C SER A 261 8.40 8.68 14.60
N LYS A 262 7.51 7.87 14.02
CA LYS A 262 6.77 6.80 14.71
C LYS A 262 7.69 5.86 15.52
N ASN A 263 8.97 5.73 15.12
CA ASN A 263 9.97 4.92 15.81
C ASN A 263 10.78 5.64 16.90
N SER A 264 10.42 6.89 17.27
CA SER A 264 11.21 7.71 18.20
C SER A 264 10.73 7.73 19.65
N GLU A 265 9.82 6.84 20.06
CA GLU A 265 9.61 6.60 21.49
C GLU A 265 10.76 5.77 22.08
N PRO A 266 11.51 6.27 23.08
CA PRO A 266 12.46 5.45 23.81
C PRO A 266 11.66 4.38 24.57
N ALA A 267 12.05 3.12 24.42
CA ALA A 267 11.55 2.02 25.23
C ALA A 267 11.56 2.46 26.70
N GLN A 268 10.36 2.68 27.27
CA GLN A 268 10.24 2.97 28.68
C GLN A 268 10.84 1.78 29.42
N THR A 269 11.94 2.06 30.12
CA THR A 269 12.61 1.14 31.01
C THR A 269 11.57 0.67 32.02
N LEU A 270 11.15 -0.59 31.92
CA LEU A 270 10.46 -1.27 33.01
C LEU A 270 11.43 -1.35 34.18
N GLN A 271 11.36 -0.36 35.07
CA GLN A 271 11.97 -0.42 36.39
C GLN A 271 11.19 -1.43 37.22
N GLU A 272 11.89 -2.52 37.52
CA GLU A 272 11.98 -3.23 38.80
C GLU A 272 10.70 -3.39 39.65
N SER A 273 10.30 -4.66 39.84
CA SER A 273 9.73 -5.15 41.10
C SER A 273 10.62 -6.23 41.71
#